data_AF-A0A4Y2RKM2-F1
#
_entry.id   AF-A0A4Y2RKM2-F1
#
_cell.length_a   1.000
_cell.length_b   1.000
_cell.length_c   1.000
_cell.angle_alpha   90.00
_cell.angle_beta   90.00
_cell.angle_gamma   90.00
#
_symmetry.space_group_name_H-M   'P 1'
#
loop_
_entity.id
_entity.type
_entity.pdbx_description
1 polymer ?
#
loop_
_entity_poly.entity_id
_entity_poly.type
_entity_poly.pdbx_seq_one_letter_code
_entity_poly.pdbx_strand_id
1 'polypeptide(L)'
;MVGKKLAIGQTAKGQLASNERGVRRLSLIVHIQRRQTLAQINTQLNQGASRTVSKRTVQRSLHCMGFGSLRPTGVPLLNARHRAARLAWARKHREWTLEDRKRVARSDESRNPTTSRRREAENMASGS
;
A
#
# COMPACT_ATOMS: atom_id res chain seq x y z
N MET A 1 -38.43 4.99 -17.43
CA MET A 1 -37.36 4.74 -16.43
C MET A 1 -36.60 6.04 -16.23
N VAL A 2 -36.89 6.77 -15.15
CA VAL A 2 -36.31 8.10 -14.90
C VAL A 2 -34.99 7.93 -14.16
N GLY A 3 -33.90 8.30 -14.82
CA GLY A 3 -32.55 8.27 -14.25
C GLY A 3 -32.46 9.17 -13.02
N LYS A 4 -32.18 8.56 -11.87
CA LYS A 4 -31.99 9.27 -10.60
C LYS A 4 -30.71 10.10 -10.66
N LYS A 5 -30.84 11.42 -10.88
CA LYS A 5 -29.77 12.37 -10.57
C LYS A 5 -29.54 12.36 -9.06
N LEU A 6 -28.39 11.87 -8.64
CA LEU A 6 -27.91 12.03 -7.27
C LEU A 6 -27.51 13.51 -7.07
N ALA A 7 -28.44 14.31 -6.55
CA ALA A 7 -28.17 15.68 -6.16
C ALA A 7 -27.28 15.67 -4.91
N ILE A 8 -25.99 15.90 -5.11
CA ILE A 8 -25.06 16.15 -4.02
C ILE A 8 -25.39 17.54 -3.46
N GLY A 9 -25.91 17.58 -2.23
CA GLY A 9 -26.30 18.81 -1.55
C GLY A 9 -25.21 19.89 -1.62
N GLN A 10 -25.54 20.99 -2.29
CA GLN A 10 -24.68 22.16 -2.44
C GLN A 10 -24.91 23.10 -1.26
N THR A 11 -23.97 23.14 -0.32
CA THR A 11 -23.88 24.23 0.67
C THR A 11 -22.71 25.13 0.29
N ALA A 12 -22.97 26.44 0.18
CA ALA A 12 -22.13 27.46 -0.46
C ALA A 12 -20.75 27.71 0.18
N LYS A 13 -20.33 26.93 1.18
CA LYS A 13 -19.06 27.12 1.91
C LYS A 13 -17.96 26.09 1.58
N GLY A 14 -18.19 25.14 0.66
CA GLY A 14 -17.25 24.01 0.42
C GLY A 14 -16.94 23.62 -1.03
N GLN A 15 -17.39 24.38 -2.04
CA GLN A 15 -17.51 23.90 -3.42
C GLN A 15 -16.22 23.76 -4.26
N LEU A 16 -15.04 24.16 -3.79
CA LEU A 16 -13.88 24.28 -4.68
C LEU A 16 -13.11 22.99 -4.96
N ALA A 17 -13.18 21.98 -4.07
CA ALA A 17 -12.77 20.63 -4.43
C ALA A 17 -13.82 19.89 -5.27
N SER A 18 -15.03 20.45 -5.41
CA SER A 18 -16.14 19.91 -6.20
C SER A 18 -16.25 20.54 -7.59
N ASN A 19 -15.40 21.52 -7.92
CA ASN A 19 -15.29 22.01 -9.28
C ASN A 19 -14.58 20.93 -10.13
N GLU A 20 -15.09 20.68 -11.34
CA GLU A 20 -14.61 19.60 -12.20
C GLU A 20 -13.09 19.69 -12.50
N ARG A 21 -12.54 20.91 -12.66
CA ARG A 21 -11.10 21.15 -12.83
C ARG A 21 -10.30 20.81 -11.57
N GLY A 22 -10.84 21.11 -10.38
CA GLY A 22 -10.24 20.78 -9.09
C GLY A 22 -10.21 19.27 -8.84
N VAL A 23 -11.32 18.58 -9.14
CA VAL A 23 -11.41 17.11 -9.08
C VAL A 23 -10.42 16.46 -10.05
N ARG A 24 -10.35 16.93 -11.30
CA ARG A 24 -9.40 16.44 -12.31
C ARG A 24 -7.95 16.63 -11.87
N ARG A 25 -7.59 17.82 -11.38
CA ARG A 25 -6.24 18.10 -10.88
C ARG A 25 -5.88 17.25 -9.68
N LEU A 26 -6.81 17.09 -8.72
CA LEU A 26 -6.61 16.23 -7.56
C LEU A 26 -6.40 14.76 -7.97
N SER A 27 -7.20 14.26 -8.92
CA SER A 27 -7.03 12.91 -9.47
C SER A 27 -5.66 12.72 -10.11
N LEU A 28 -5.18 13.68 -10.91
CA LEU A 28 -3.86 13.62 -11.53
C LEU A 28 -2.73 13.56 -10.49
N ILE A 29 -2.78 14.41 -9.46
CA ILE A 29 -1.79 14.42 -8.38
C ILE A 29 -1.74 13.06 -7.69
N VAL A 30 -2.90 12.50 -7.34
CA VAL A 30 -2.99 11.20 -6.64
C VAL A 30 -2.47 10.04 -7.49
N HIS A 31 -2.75 10.03 -8.79
CA HIS A 31 -2.26 8.99 -9.69
C HIS A 31 -0.75 9.04 -9.87
N ILE A 32 -0.16 10.24 -9.98
CA ILE A 32 1.30 10.42 -10.07
C ILE A 32 1.96 10.08 -8.73
N GLN A 33 1.31 10.39 -7.61
CA GLN A 33 1.88 10.32 -6.26
C GLN A 33 1.14 9.35 -5.33
N ARG A 34 1.02 8.10 -5.76
CA ARG A 34 0.28 7.04 -5.05
C ARG A 34 0.67 6.85 -3.56
N ARG A 35 1.89 7.26 -3.17
CA ARG A 35 2.45 7.06 -1.83
C ARG A 35 2.55 8.33 -0.96
N GLN A 36 2.06 9.47 -1.44
CA GLN A 36 2.18 10.72 -0.69
C GLN A 36 1.13 10.86 0.41
N THR A 37 1.49 11.63 1.43
CA THR A 37 0.61 11.95 2.56
C THR A 37 -0.41 13.01 2.15
N LEU A 38 -1.55 13.03 2.85
CA LEU A 38 -2.60 14.04 2.65
C LEU A 38 -2.07 15.48 2.74
N ALA A 39 -1.08 15.73 3.62
CA ALA A 39 -0.48 17.05 3.75
C ALA A 39 0.28 17.48 2.49
N GLN A 40 1.08 16.58 1.91
CA GLN A 40 1.84 16.87 0.70
C GLN A 40 0.91 17.08 -0.51
N ILE A 41 -0.11 16.23 -0.65
CA ILE A 41 -1.15 16.36 -1.69
C ILE A 41 -1.86 17.72 -1.55
N ASN A 42 -2.21 18.12 -0.32
CA ASN A 42 -2.88 19.40 -0.05
C ASN A 42 -1.98 20.60 -0.39
N THR A 43 -0.69 20.55 -0.05
CA THR A 43 0.26 21.61 -0.39
C THR A 43 0.37 21.75 -1.91
N GLN A 44 0.50 20.66 -2.65
CA GLN A 44 0.61 20.69 -4.11
C GLN A 44 -0.69 21.14 -4.81
N LEU A 45 -1.84 20.77 -4.26
CA LEU A 45 -3.12 21.25 -4.78
C LEU A 45 -3.24 22.78 -4.65
N ASN A 46 -2.73 23.33 -3.55
CA ASN A 46 -2.78 24.77 -3.25
C ASN A 46 -1.66 25.58 -3.92
N GLN A 47 -0.64 24.94 -4.48
CA GLN A 47 0.41 25.62 -5.26
C GLN A 47 -0.19 26.28 -6.51
N GLY A 48 -0.12 27.61 -6.56
CA GLY A 48 -0.65 28.42 -7.67
C GLY A 48 -2.18 28.45 -7.74
N ALA A 49 -2.88 28.05 -6.68
CA ALA A 49 -4.34 28.17 -6.61
C ALA A 49 -4.74 29.56 -6.09
N SER A 50 -5.68 30.22 -6.76
CA SER A 50 -6.22 31.52 -6.32
C SER A 50 -6.99 31.44 -4.99
N ARG A 51 -7.38 30.24 -4.56
CA ARG A 51 -8.07 29.99 -3.28
C ARG A 51 -7.55 28.71 -2.65
N THR A 52 -7.20 28.79 -1.37
CA THR A 52 -6.68 27.65 -0.61
C THR A 52 -7.79 26.66 -0.25
N VAL A 53 -7.50 25.38 -0.43
CA VAL A 53 -8.37 24.26 -0.06
C VAL A 53 -7.89 23.67 1.26
N SER A 54 -8.84 23.40 2.16
CA SER A 54 -8.53 22.77 3.45
C SER A 54 -8.22 21.28 3.29
N LYS A 55 -7.37 20.74 4.17
CA LYS A 55 -7.07 19.30 4.23
C LYS A 55 -8.33 18.44 4.35
N ARG A 56 -9.33 18.90 5.11
CA ARG A 56 -10.60 18.17 5.32
C ARG A 56 -11.43 18.08 4.04
N THR A 57 -11.42 19.13 3.23
CA THR A 57 -12.10 19.13 1.93
C THR A 57 -11.41 18.18 0.95
N VAL A 58 -10.07 18.21 0.89
CA VAL A 58 -9.28 17.27 0.07
C VAL A 58 -9.56 15.83 0.47
N GLN A 59 -9.54 15.52 1.78
CA GLN A 59 -9.82 14.19 2.29
C GLN A 59 -11.21 13.68 1.87
N ARG A 60 -12.27 14.50 2.04
CA ARG A 60 -13.63 14.12 1.63
C ARG A 60 -13.70 13.84 0.13
N SER A 61 -13.08 14.71 -0.69
CA SER A 61 -13.05 14.52 -2.14
C SER A 61 -12.35 13.23 -2.53
N LEU A 62 -11.23 12.89 -1.88
CA LEU A 62 -10.51 11.63 -2.11
C LEU A 62 -11.40 10.43 -1.79
N HIS A 63 -12.10 10.44 -0.66
CA HIS A 63 -13.05 9.37 -0.31
C HIS A 63 -14.21 9.26 -1.29
N CYS A 64 -14.80 10.39 -1.74
CA CYS A 64 -15.86 10.38 -2.75
C CYS A 64 -15.39 9.82 -4.09
N MET A 65 -14.11 9.98 -4.43
CA MET A 65 -13.51 9.38 -5.64
C MET A 65 -13.05 7.93 -5.43
N GLY A 66 -13.20 7.36 -4.23
CA GLY A 66 -12.81 5.99 -3.93
C GLY A 66 -11.35 5.79 -3.51
N PHE A 67 -10.59 6.86 -3.27
CA PHE A 67 -9.23 6.77 -2.76
C PHE A 67 -9.23 6.61 -1.22
N GLY A 68 -8.29 5.79 -0.74
CA GLY A 68 -8.07 5.53 0.68
C GLY A 68 -6.60 5.47 1.03
N SER A 69 -6.28 5.34 2.32
CA SER A 69 -4.91 5.13 2.77
C SER A 69 -4.44 3.72 2.41
N LEU A 70 -3.20 3.61 1.91
CA LEU A 70 -2.57 2.32 1.69
C LEU A 70 -1.64 1.99 2.85
N ARG A 71 -1.78 0.77 3.40
CA ARG A 71 -0.76 0.21 4.29
C ARG A 71 0.43 -0.25 3.44
N PRO A 72 1.68 0.13 3.77
CA PRO A 72 2.85 -0.45 3.12
C PRO A 72 2.80 -1.98 3.27
N THR A 73 2.95 -2.70 2.16
CA THR A 73 3.05 -4.16 2.21
C THR A 73 4.35 -4.54 2.91
N GLY A 74 4.28 -5.30 4.01
CA GLY A 74 5.43 -5.77 4.80
C GLY A 74 6.24 -6.88 4.12
N VAL A 75 6.35 -6.86 2.79
CA VAL A 75 7.17 -7.84 2.07
C VAL A 75 8.65 -7.50 2.23
N PRO A 76 9.52 -8.49 2.46
CA PRO A 76 10.95 -8.26 2.48
C PRO A 76 11.40 -7.67 1.15
N LEU A 77 12.21 -6.61 1.24
CA LEU A 77 12.71 -5.91 0.06
C LEU A 77 13.65 -6.82 -0.73
N LEU A 78 13.22 -7.23 -1.93
CA LEU A 78 14.06 -8.02 -2.83
C LEU A 78 14.95 -7.10 -3.65
N ASN A 79 16.26 -7.29 -3.53
CA ASN A 79 17.22 -6.69 -4.44
C ASN A 79 17.01 -7.21 -5.88
N ALA A 80 17.60 -6.52 -6.86
CA ALA A 80 17.44 -6.86 -8.28
C ALA A 80 17.89 -8.30 -8.59
N ARG A 81 19.00 -8.74 -7.97
CA ARG A 81 19.54 -10.10 -8.10
C ARG A 81 18.54 -11.17 -7.67
N HIS A 82 17.92 -11.02 -6.50
CA HIS A 82 16.94 -11.96 -5.97
C HIS A 82 15.70 -12.02 -6.86
N ARG A 83 15.26 -10.88 -7.41
CA ARG A 83 14.14 -10.83 -8.36
C ARG A 83 14.46 -11.59 -9.64
N ALA A 84 15.64 -11.37 -10.22
CA ALA A 84 16.08 -12.07 -11.43
C ALA A 84 16.19 -13.59 -11.20
N ALA A 85 16.82 -14.02 -10.10
CA ALA A 85 16.97 -15.43 -9.75
C ALA A 85 15.61 -16.11 -9.55
N ARG A 86 14.68 -15.48 -8.80
CA ARG A 86 13.32 -16.01 -8.61
C ARG A 86 12.54 -16.11 -9.91
N LEU A 87 12.66 -15.10 -10.79
CA LEU A 87 12.01 -15.13 -12.09
C LEU A 87 12.57 -16.22 -13.01
N ALA A 88 13.89 -16.37 -13.08
CA ALA A 88 14.54 -17.42 -13.85
C ALA A 88 14.12 -18.81 -13.35
N TRP A 89 14.09 -19.00 -12.03
CA TRP A 89 13.61 -20.25 -11.42
C TRP A 89 12.14 -20.52 -11.75
N ALA A 90 11.26 -19.52 -11.63
CA ALA A 90 9.84 -19.67 -11.98
C ALA A 90 9.62 -20.01 -13.45
N ARG A 91 10.40 -19.41 -14.36
CA ARG A 91 10.35 -19.71 -15.80
C ARG A 91 10.83 -21.12 -16.10
N LYS A 92 11.95 -21.54 -15.51
CA LYS A 92 12.52 -22.89 -15.69
C LYS A 92 11.56 -23.99 -15.24
N HIS A 93 10.74 -23.70 -14.23
CA HIS A 93 9.82 -24.67 -13.62
C HIS A 93 8.35 -24.38 -13.94
N ARG A 94 8.08 -23.63 -15.02
CA ARG A 94 6.71 -23.23 -15.43
C ARG A 94 5.82 -24.44 -15.72
N GLU A 95 6.39 -25.49 -16.27
CA GLU A 95 5.67 -26.68 -16.75
C GLU A 95 5.77 -27.86 -15.77
N TRP A 96 6.18 -27.61 -14.52
CA TRP A 96 6.27 -28.66 -13.51
C TRP A 96 4.94 -29.32 -13.21
N THR A 97 4.95 -30.65 -13.29
CA THR A 97 3.83 -31.50 -12.92
C THR A 97 3.78 -31.71 -11.40
N LEU A 98 2.70 -32.32 -10.90
CA LEU A 98 2.57 -32.64 -9.47
C LEU A 98 3.66 -33.61 -8.99
N GLU A 99 4.08 -34.55 -9.84
CA GLU A 99 5.15 -35.50 -9.51
C GLU A 99 6.52 -34.82 -9.43
N ASP A 100 6.79 -33.84 -10.29
CA ASP A 100 8.02 -33.03 -10.20
C ASP A 100 8.05 -32.19 -8.92
N ARG A 101 6.90 -31.67 -8.49
CA ARG A 101 6.77 -30.92 -7.23
C ARG A 101 7.02 -31.79 -6.00
N LYS A 102 6.58 -33.05 -6.01
CA LYS A 102 6.82 -34.00 -4.90
C LYS A 102 8.30 -34.32 -4.71
N ARG A 103 9.11 -34.23 -5.77
CA ARG A 103 10.56 -34.47 -5.73
C ARG A 103 11.35 -33.32 -5.09
N VAL A 104 10.74 -32.15 -4.90
CA VAL A 104 11.41 -31.00 -4.28
C VAL A 104 11.31 -31.10 -2.76
N ALA A 105 12.39 -31.58 -2.13
CA ALA A 105 12.53 -31.52 -0.68
C ALA A 105 12.76 -30.06 -0.24
N ARG A 106 12.01 -29.60 0.77
CA ARG A 106 12.20 -28.30 1.42
C ARG A 106 12.52 -28.50 2.88
N SER A 107 13.70 -28.03 3.31
CA SER A 107 14.05 -27.88 4.72
C SER A 107 13.94 -26.39 5.06
N ASP A 108 12.96 -26.02 5.89
CA ASP A 108 12.85 -24.66 6.43
C ASP A 108 13.14 -24.73 7.93
N GLU A 109 14.20 -24.08 8.37
CA GLU A 109 14.52 -23.97 9.79
C GLU A 109 13.73 -22.82 10.39
N SER A 110 12.52 -23.12 10.86
CA SER A 110 11.78 -22.17 11.68
C SER A 110 12.37 -22.14 13.09
N ARG A 111 12.70 -20.95 13.60
CA ARG A 111 13.10 -20.78 15.00
C ARG A 111 11.95 -21.21 15.91
N ASN A 112 12.11 -22.34 16.62
CA ASN A 112 11.13 -22.73 17.62
C ASN A 112 11.34 -21.91 18.92
N PRO A 113 10.28 -21.42 19.59
CA PRO A 113 10.40 -20.66 20.83
C PRO A 113 10.85 -21.50 22.05
N THR A 114 10.90 -22.82 21.90
CA THR A 114 11.22 -23.76 22.98
C THR A 114 12.72 -24.01 23.13
N THR A 115 13.50 -23.90 22.06
CA THR A 115 14.97 -24.04 22.14
C THR A 115 15.66 -22.80 22.69
N SER A 116 15.10 -21.59 22.49
CA SER A 116 15.68 -20.36 23.03
C SER A 116 15.59 -20.32 24.55
N ARG A 117 14.46 -20.76 25.13
CA ARG A 117 14.29 -20.84 26.59
C ARG A 117 15.17 -21.88 27.27
N ARG A 118 15.53 -22.95 26.57
CA ARG A 118 16.38 -24.02 27.11
C ARG A 118 17.83 -23.57 27.30
N ARG A 119 18.39 -22.85 26.32
CA ARG A 119 19.75 -22.30 26.41
C ARG A 119 19.90 -21.23 27.49
N GLU A 120 18.86 -20.44 27.71
CA GLU A 120 18.85 -19.44 28.79
C GLU A 120 18.84 -20.09 30.17
N ALA A 121 18.10 -21.19 30.37
CA ALA A 121 18.09 -21.94 31.63
C ALA A 121 19.41 -22.68 31.91
N GLU A 122 20.06 -23.25 30.88
CA GLU A 122 21.33 -23.98 31.01
C GLU A 122 22.52 -23.03 31.34
N ASN A 123 22.53 -21.82 30.78
CA ASN A 123 23.53 -20.79 31.09
C ASN A 123 23.37 -20.18 32.49
N MET A 124 22.15 -20.17 33.04
CA MET A 124 21.91 -19.75 34.44
C MET A 124 22.28 -20.83 35.46
N ALA A 125 22.22 -22.12 35.08
CA ALA A 125 22.54 -23.24 35.96
C ALA A 125 24.05 -23.56 36.07
N SER A 126 24.87 -23.06 35.14
CA SER A 126 26.31 -23.35 35.06
C SER A 126 27.20 -22.23 35.64
N GLY A 127 26.59 -21.19 36.22
CA GLY A 127 27.25 -20.00 36.77
C GLY A 127 27.06 -19.85 38.29
N SER A 128 27.34 -20.91 39.05
CA SER A 128 27.46 -20.86 40.52
C SER A 128 28.57 -21.78 40.99
#